data_AF-A0A6P0Y703-F1
#
_entry.id   AF-A0A6P0Y703-F1
#
_cell.length_a   1.000
_cell.length_b   1.000
_cell.length_c   1.000
_cell.angle_alpha   90.00
_cell.angle_beta   90.00
_cell.angle_gamma   90.00
#
_symmetry.space_group_name_H-M   'P 1'
#
loop_
_entity.id
_entity.type
_entity.pdbx_description
1 polymer ?
#
loop_
_entity_poly.entity_id
_entity_poly.type
_entity_poly.pdbx_seq_one_letter_code
_entity_poly.pdbx_strand_id
1 'polypeptide(L)'
;MKWQFAIPLIFLSSVSLQGKAIAHGVKIQHQITQAIKINATYDTGTPLPNASVTVYAPIEPNKVWLKGTTDEQGNFIFHPDSSLSGTWEIKVRQAGHGGLVSIPFQVDESNNYHNHNVNNNHKYLANISNDYNPLQKGLMIGCTMWGFVGTTLFFWRFKTQYRPQEEH
;
A
#
# COMPACT_ATOMS: atom_id res chain seq x y z
N MET A 1 -43.79 -72.94 -27.24
CA MET A 1 -43.74 -72.06 -26.04
C MET A 1 -43.29 -70.68 -26.50
N LYS A 2 -44.01 -69.63 -26.08
CA LYS A 2 -43.96 -68.27 -26.64
C LYS A 2 -42.66 -67.54 -26.24
N TRP A 3 -41.59 -67.67 -27.04
CA TRP A 3 -40.28 -67.03 -26.78
C TRP A 3 -40.26 -65.50 -26.96
N GLN A 4 -41.38 -64.93 -27.41
CA GLN A 4 -41.63 -63.48 -27.57
C GLN A 4 -41.51 -62.65 -26.27
N PHE A 5 -41.53 -63.29 -25.10
CA PHE A 5 -41.30 -62.61 -23.80
C PHE A 5 -39.85 -62.67 -23.31
N ALA A 6 -38.99 -63.53 -23.89
CA ALA A 6 -37.59 -63.66 -23.46
C ALA A 6 -36.71 -62.52 -24.02
N ILE A 7 -37.03 -62.04 -25.22
CA ILE A 7 -36.30 -60.96 -25.91
C ILE A 7 -36.35 -59.63 -25.14
N PRO A 8 -37.51 -59.12 -24.67
CA PRO A 8 -37.53 -57.88 -23.89
C PRO A 8 -36.85 -58.03 -22.53
N LEU A 9 -36.88 -59.23 -21.93
CA LEU A 9 -36.27 -59.50 -20.62
C LEU A 9 -34.73 -59.48 -20.70
N ILE A 10 -34.16 -60.00 -21.79
CA ILE A 10 -32.71 -59.93 -22.06
C ILE A 10 -32.29 -58.48 -22.31
N PHE A 11 -33.06 -57.71 -23.09
CA PHE A 11 -32.78 -56.29 -23.34
C PHE A 11 -32.79 -55.45 -22.05
N LEU A 12 -33.75 -55.72 -21.15
CA LEU A 12 -33.88 -55.03 -19.87
C LEU A 12 -32.73 -55.33 -18.91
N SER A 13 -32.13 -56.53 -18.99
CA SER A 13 -31.00 -56.94 -18.14
C SER A 13 -29.68 -56.26 -18.49
N SER A 14 -29.55 -55.65 -19.68
CA SER A 14 -28.33 -54.95 -20.13
C SER A 14 -28.21 -53.52 -19.57
N VAL A 15 -29.28 -52.94 -19.04
CA VAL A 15 -29.34 -51.53 -18.60
C VAL A 15 -28.78 -51.33 -17.17
N SER A 16 -28.48 -52.40 -16.45
CA SER A 16 -28.09 -52.36 -15.03
C SER A 16 -26.58 -52.29 -14.75
N LEU A 17 -25.70 -52.20 -15.77
CA LEU A 17 -24.29 -51.89 -15.55
C LEU A 17 -24.10 -50.39 -15.27
N GLN A 18 -24.36 -50.00 -14.02
CA GLN A 18 -24.03 -48.68 -13.49
C GLN A 18 -22.51 -48.62 -13.29
N GLY A 19 -21.79 -48.13 -14.30
CA GLY A 19 -20.37 -47.82 -14.17
C GLY A 19 -20.15 -46.76 -13.09
N LYS A 20 -19.10 -46.91 -12.26
CA LYS A 20 -18.69 -45.87 -11.30
C LYS A 20 -18.25 -44.64 -12.09
N ALA A 21 -19.09 -43.60 -12.12
CA ALA A 21 -18.71 -42.32 -12.70
C ALA A 21 -17.63 -41.68 -11.82
N ILE A 22 -16.43 -41.47 -12.36
CA ILE A 22 -15.37 -40.69 -11.69
C ILE A 22 -15.66 -39.22 -11.95
N ALA A 23 -16.54 -38.64 -11.14
CA ALA A 23 -16.70 -37.20 -11.09
C ALA A 23 -15.43 -36.58 -10.47
N HIS A 24 -14.73 -35.76 -11.24
CA HIS A 24 -13.61 -34.98 -10.71
C HIS A 24 -14.19 -33.81 -9.91
N GLY A 25 -14.00 -33.83 -8.59
CA GLY A 25 -14.32 -32.69 -7.73
C GLY A 25 -13.20 -31.64 -7.78
N VAL A 26 -13.55 -30.36 -7.72
CA VAL A 26 -12.59 -29.26 -7.55
C VAL A 26 -12.52 -28.87 -6.08
N LYS A 27 -11.32 -28.89 -5.49
CA LYS A 27 -11.08 -28.33 -4.14
C LYS A 27 -10.67 -26.87 -4.29
N ILE A 28 -11.52 -25.96 -3.85
CA ILE A 28 -11.25 -24.51 -3.85
C ILE A 28 -10.80 -24.10 -2.46
N GLN A 29 -9.66 -23.41 -2.38
CA GLN A 29 -9.17 -22.74 -1.18
C GLN A 29 -9.10 -21.24 -1.47
N HIS A 30 -9.44 -20.41 -0.49
CA HIS A 30 -9.36 -18.95 -0.61
C HIS A 30 -8.78 -18.35 0.66
N GLN A 31 -8.15 -17.19 0.52
CA GLN A 31 -7.67 -16.37 1.62
C GLN A 31 -8.00 -14.92 1.30
N ILE A 32 -8.53 -14.18 2.27
CA ILE A 32 -8.77 -12.74 2.16
C ILE A 32 -7.52 -12.04 2.70
N THR A 33 -6.94 -11.17 1.89
CA THR A 33 -5.68 -10.50 2.24
C THR A 33 -5.71 -9.03 1.83
N GLN A 34 -4.89 -8.21 2.49
CA GLN A 34 -4.83 -6.76 2.23
C GLN A 34 -3.97 -6.45 1.00
N ALA A 35 -4.47 -5.65 0.06
CA ALA A 35 -3.69 -5.22 -1.10
C ALA A 35 -3.38 -3.72 -1.05
N ILE A 36 -2.23 -3.34 -1.60
CA ILE A 36 -1.87 -1.94 -1.81
C ILE A 36 -2.22 -1.58 -3.26
N LYS A 37 -3.06 -0.57 -3.44
CA LYS A 37 -3.38 0.02 -4.74
C LYS A 37 -2.72 1.39 -4.87
N ILE A 38 -1.96 1.55 -5.94
CA ILE A 38 -1.42 2.83 -6.38
C ILE A 38 -2.27 3.31 -7.55
N ASN A 39 -2.56 4.61 -7.59
CA ASN A 39 -3.07 5.28 -8.77
C ASN A 39 -2.09 6.38 -9.17
N ALA A 40 -1.52 6.26 -10.36
CA ALA A 40 -0.58 7.21 -10.92
C ALA A 40 -1.29 8.08 -11.95
N THR A 41 -1.18 9.38 -11.77
CA THR A 41 -1.73 10.40 -12.67
C THR A 41 -0.66 11.43 -12.99
N TYR A 42 -0.78 12.08 -14.15
CA TYR A 42 -0.03 13.30 -14.43
C TYR A 42 -0.53 14.46 -13.56
N ASP A 43 0.22 15.55 -13.49
CA ASP A 43 -0.17 16.77 -12.76
C ASP A 43 -1.45 17.41 -13.31
N THR A 44 -1.79 17.10 -14.57
CA THR A 44 -3.06 17.46 -15.23
C THR A 44 -4.25 16.66 -14.71
N GLY A 45 -4.03 15.62 -13.90
CA GLY A 45 -5.05 14.70 -13.40
C GLY A 45 -5.39 13.54 -14.34
N THR A 46 -4.79 13.47 -15.54
CA THR A 46 -5.01 12.35 -16.45
C THR A 46 -4.27 11.09 -15.98
N PRO A 47 -4.81 9.88 -16.22
CA PRO A 47 -4.11 8.63 -15.89
C PRO A 47 -2.71 8.56 -16.49
N LEU A 48 -1.80 7.89 -15.78
CA LEU A 48 -0.45 7.54 -16.24
C LEU A 48 -0.41 6.05 -16.63
N PRO A 49 -0.89 5.67 -17.84
CA PRO A 49 -0.97 4.28 -18.24
C PRO A 49 0.38 3.73 -18.66
N ASN A 50 0.58 2.42 -18.55
CA ASN A 50 1.80 1.76 -19.04
C ASN A 50 3.10 2.29 -18.42
N ALA A 51 3.04 2.82 -17.19
CA ALA A 51 4.21 3.28 -16.44
C ALA A 51 4.88 2.13 -15.69
N SER A 52 6.21 2.08 -15.74
CA SER A 52 6.99 1.08 -15.02
C SER A 52 6.86 1.31 -13.51
N VAL A 53 6.49 0.26 -12.78
CA VAL A 53 6.44 0.24 -11.32
C VAL A 53 7.53 -0.67 -10.78
N THR A 54 8.25 -0.20 -9.76
CA THR A 54 9.25 -0.98 -9.02
C THR A 54 8.97 -0.83 -7.53
N VAL A 55 8.81 -1.95 -6.85
CA VAL A 55 8.48 -2.03 -5.42
C VAL A 55 9.69 -2.56 -4.66
N TYR A 56 10.00 -1.94 -3.53
CA TYR A 56 11.04 -2.33 -2.60
C TYR A 56 10.42 -2.66 -1.25
N ALA A 57 10.84 -3.78 -0.66
CA ALA A 57 10.35 -4.23 0.63
C ALA A 57 11.03 -3.47 1.79
N PRO A 58 10.39 -3.35 2.96
CA PRO A 58 10.92 -2.57 4.09
C PRO A 58 12.30 -3.02 4.56
N ILE A 59 12.59 -4.32 4.51
CA ILE A 59 13.82 -4.91 5.03
C ILE A 59 15.02 -4.77 4.08
N GLU A 60 14.78 -4.60 2.78
CA GLU A 60 15.81 -4.56 1.73
C GLU A 60 15.50 -3.45 0.71
N PRO A 61 15.52 -2.16 1.10
CA PRO A 61 15.12 -1.05 0.23
C PRO A 61 15.99 -0.87 -1.01
N ASN A 62 17.20 -1.45 -1.02
CA ASN A 62 18.13 -1.38 -2.14
C ASN A 62 17.93 -2.52 -3.16
N LYS A 63 17.01 -3.45 -2.91
CA LYS A 63 16.75 -4.62 -3.75
C LYS A 63 15.31 -4.62 -4.22
N VAL A 64 15.13 -4.73 -5.53
CA VAL A 64 13.80 -4.79 -6.13
C VAL A 64 13.09 -6.05 -5.65
N TRP A 65 11.92 -5.87 -5.03
CA TRP A 65 11.05 -6.96 -4.59
C TRP A 65 10.07 -7.36 -5.70
N LEU A 66 9.42 -6.38 -6.34
CA LEU A 66 8.47 -6.60 -7.43
C LEU A 66 8.62 -5.55 -8.52
N LYS A 67 8.42 -5.97 -9.78
CA LYS A 67 8.25 -5.07 -10.92
C LYS A 67 6.87 -5.27 -11.52
N GLY A 68 6.33 -4.20 -12.10
CA GLY A 68 5.07 -4.25 -12.81
C GLY A 68 4.86 -3.01 -13.65
N THR A 69 3.63 -2.85 -14.13
CA THR A 69 3.23 -1.73 -14.98
C THR A 69 1.83 -1.28 -14.58
N THR A 70 1.55 0.02 -14.62
CA THR A 70 0.21 0.54 -14.40
C THR A 70 -0.74 0.17 -15.55
N ASP A 71 -2.02 -0.04 -15.24
CA ASP A 71 -3.09 -0.24 -16.21
C ASP A 71 -3.47 1.05 -16.95
N GLU A 72 -4.43 0.97 -17.88
CA GLU A 72 -4.91 2.10 -18.69
C GLU A 72 -5.52 3.24 -17.84
N GLN A 73 -5.95 2.96 -16.62
CA GLN A 73 -6.45 3.95 -15.66
C GLN A 73 -5.36 4.41 -14.67
N GLY A 74 -4.10 4.04 -14.92
CA GLY A 74 -2.95 4.41 -14.10
C GLY A 74 -2.85 3.62 -12.80
N ASN A 75 -3.62 2.54 -12.62
CA ASN A 75 -3.58 1.76 -11.39
C ASN A 75 -2.52 0.67 -11.42
N PHE A 76 -1.94 0.39 -10.27
CA PHE A 76 -1.15 -0.79 -10.01
C PHE A 76 -1.51 -1.36 -8.65
N ILE A 77 -1.78 -2.66 -8.58
CA ILE A 77 -2.17 -3.34 -7.34
C ILE A 77 -1.18 -4.45 -7.07
N PHE A 78 -0.70 -4.53 -5.83
CA PHE A 78 0.11 -5.66 -5.38
C PHE A 78 -0.28 -6.06 -3.96
N HIS A 79 0.04 -7.31 -3.63
CA HIS A 79 -0.17 -7.85 -2.30
C HIS A 79 1.17 -7.82 -1.55
N PRO A 80 1.37 -6.94 -0.54
CA PRO A 80 2.58 -6.96 0.27
C PRO A 80 2.69 -8.28 1.04
N ASP A 81 3.92 -8.72 1.31
CA ASP A 81 4.15 -9.89 2.16
C ASP A 81 3.63 -9.62 3.57
N SER A 82 2.67 -10.43 4.03
CA SER A 82 2.04 -10.30 5.34
C SER A 82 2.95 -10.69 6.51
N SER A 83 4.22 -11.02 6.28
CA SER A 83 5.24 -11.17 7.32
C SER A 83 6.13 -9.92 7.47
N LEU A 84 6.02 -8.96 6.54
CA LEU A 84 6.89 -7.79 6.47
C LEU A 84 6.14 -6.50 6.80
N SER A 85 6.08 -6.17 8.09
CA SER A 85 5.69 -4.84 8.55
C SER A 85 6.77 -3.80 8.22
N GLY A 86 6.35 -2.59 7.90
CA GLY A 86 7.23 -1.44 7.69
C GLY A 86 6.87 -0.61 6.47
N THR A 87 7.80 0.23 6.04
CA THR A 87 7.60 1.16 4.93
C THR A 87 8.00 0.52 3.61
N TRP A 88 7.02 0.33 2.74
CA TRP A 88 7.23 -0.11 1.37
C TRP A 88 7.53 1.10 0.49
N GLU A 89 8.54 1.00 -0.38
CA GLU A 89 8.85 2.07 -1.33
C GLU A 89 8.43 1.65 -2.74
N ILE A 90 7.67 2.51 -3.41
CA ILE A 90 7.18 2.26 -4.76
C ILE A 90 7.64 3.39 -5.67
N LYS A 91 8.40 3.03 -6.70
CA LYS A 91 8.86 3.93 -7.74
C LYS A 91 8.03 3.70 -9.00
N VAL A 92 7.34 4.74 -9.47
CA VAL A 92 6.58 4.74 -10.73
C VAL A 92 7.30 5.64 -11.72
N ARG A 93 7.54 5.19 -12.96
CA ARG A 93 8.27 5.94 -13.98
C ARG A 93 7.74 5.72 -15.39
N GLN A 94 7.63 6.81 -16.16
CA GLN A 94 7.34 6.80 -17.59
C GLN A 94 7.91 8.05 -18.27
N ALA A 95 8.75 7.89 -19.29
CA ALA A 95 9.25 8.98 -20.14
C ALA A 95 9.62 10.29 -19.37
N GLY A 96 10.45 10.18 -18.33
CA GLY A 96 10.88 11.31 -17.50
C GLY A 96 9.89 11.74 -16.39
N HIS A 97 8.63 11.33 -16.49
CA HIS A 97 7.60 11.55 -15.47
C HIS A 97 7.60 10.40 -14.44
N GLY A 98 7.07 10.68 -13.25
CA GLY A 98 6.87 9.68 -12.21
C GLY A 98 7.34 10.16 -10.83
N GLY A 99 7.26 9.26 -9.86
CA GLY A 99 7.48 9.58 -8.45
C GLY A 99 7.95 8.39 -7.64
N LEU A 100 8.30 8.66 -6.39
CA LEU A 100 8.57 7.66 -5.36
C LEU A 100 7.59 7.91 -4.21
N VAL A 101 6.89 6.86 -3.77
CA VAL A 101 5.95 6.90 -2.66
C VAL A 101 6.35 5.88 -1.61
N SER A 102 6.25 6.28 -0.35
CA SER A 102 6.53 5.44 0.82
C SER A 102 5.22 5.13 1.51
N ILE A 103 4.89 3.84 1.63
CA ILE A 103 3.61 3.39 2.17
C ILE A 103 3.88 2.57 3.44
N PRO A 104 3.46 3.05 4.62
CA PRO A 104 3.51 2.24 5.82
C PRO A 104 2.50 1.09 5.70
N PHE A 105 2.96 -0.13 5.92
CA PHE A 105 2.13 -1.34 5.97
C PHE A 105 2.39 -2.03 7.31
N GLN A 106 1.31 -2.40 7.99
CA GLN A 106 1.40 -3.15 9.25
C GLN A 106 0.76 -4.51 9.04
N VAL A 107 1.45 -5.54 9.48
CA VAL A 107 0.87 -6.88 9.57
C VAL A 107 -0.12 -6.89 10.72
N ASP A 108 -1.37 -7.16 10.39
CA ASP A 108 -2.40 -7.43 11.39
C ASP A 108 -2.10 -8.81 12.02
N GLU A 109 -1.38 -8.81 13.14
CA GLU A 109 -1.14 -10.00 13.98
C GLU A 109 -2.45 -10.63 14.49
N SER A 110 -3.57 -9.90 14.45
CA SER A 110 -4.87 -10.41 14.86
C SER A 110 -5.62 -11.04 13.69
N ASN A 111 -5.63 -12.37 13.63
CA ASN A 111 -6.69 -13.16 12.97
C ASN A 111 -8.06 -12.98 13.68
N ASN A 112 -8.55 -11.75 13.79
CA ASN A 112 -9.94 -11.46 14.15
C ASN A 112 -10.54 -10.68 13.00
N TYR A 113 -11.17 -11.43 12.10
CA TYR A 113 -12.05 -10.93 11.06
C TYR A 113 -13.25 -10.24 11.72
N HIS A 114 -13.07 -9.02 12.20
CA HIS A 114 -14.17 -8.15 12.56
C HIS A 114 -14.60 -7.43 11.29
N ASN A 115 -15.81 -7.73 10.85
CA ASN A 115 -16.44 -7.17 9.66
C ASN A 115 -16.74 -5.69 9.92
N HIS A 116 -15.72 -4.84 9.89
CA HIS A 116 -15.91 -3.41 10.01
C HIS A 116 -16.34 -2.91 8.62
N ASN A 117 -17.63 -2.60 8.49
CA ASN A 117 -18.18 -1.93 7.32
C ASN A 117 -17.61 -0.51 7.28
N VAL A 118 -16.43 -0.38 6.68
CA VAL A 118 -15.74 0.89 6.53
C VAL A 118 -16.19 1.51 5.22
N ASN A 119 -17.25 2.32 5.30
CA ASN A 119 -17.52 3.33 4.28
C ASN A 119 -16.55 4.51 4.49
N ASN A 120 -15.25 4.30 4.23
CA ASN A 120 -14.28 5.37 4.23
C ASN A 120 -13.74 5.55 2.81
N ASN A 121 -14.32 6.51 2.10
CA ASN A 121 -13.64 7.23 1.03
C ASN A 121 -12.49 8.05 1.63
N HIS A 122 -11.43 7.38 2.11
CA HIS A 122 -10.17 8.06 2.41
C HIS A 122 -9.40 8.22 1.09
N LYS A 123 -9.72 9.31 0.39
CA LYS A 123 -8.75 9.98 -0.47
C LYS A 123 -7.61 10.41 0.46
N TYR A 124 -6.45 9.78 0.35
CA TYR A 124 -5.21 10.29 0.94
C TYR A 124 -4.78 11.54 0.15
N LEU A 125 -5.55 12.62 0.30
CA LEU A 125 -5.00 13.96 0.24
C LEU A 125 -4.12 14.08 1.47
N ALA A 126 -2.93 14.68 1.35
CA ALA A 126 -2.05 14.94 2.48
C ALA A 126 -2.81 15.72 3.56
N ASN A 127 -3.40 14.99 4.51
CA ASN A 127 -4.07 15.56 5.65
C ASN A 127 -2.96 15.85 6.65
N ILE A 128 -2.65 17.13 6.83
CA ILE A 128 -1.92 17.60 8.00
C ILE A 128 -2.89 17.47 9.18
N SER A 129 -3.14 16.25 9.63
CA SER A 129 -3.74 15.99 10.93
C SER A 129 -2.68 16.35 11.96
N ASN A 130 -2.79 17.57 12.50
CA ASN A 130 -1.96 18.13 13.55
C ASN A 130 -2.19 17.44 14.91
N ASP A 131 -2.15 16.12 14.95
CA ASP A 131 -2.23 15.35 16.19
C ASP A 131 -0.83 15.20 16.80
N TYR A 132 -0.20 16.35 17.08
CA TYR A 132 1.04 16.36 17.84
C TYR A 132 0.71 16.10 19.31
N ASN A 133 1.37 15.12 19.91
CA ASN A 133 1.35 14.92 21.36
C ASN A 133 1.62 16.27 22.06
N PRO A 134 0.83 16.66 23.08
CA PRO A 134 0.99 17.94 23.78
C PRO A 134 2.45 18.24 24.20
N LEU A 135 3.21 17.20 24.56
CA LEU A 135 4.64 17.31 24.86
C LEU A 135 5.50 17.67 23.64
N GLN A 136 5.22 17.06 22.48
CA GLN A 136 5.91 17.35 21.22
C GLN A 136 5.64 18.77 20.74
N LYS A 137 4.39 19.24 20.89
CA LYS A 137 4.01 20.63 20.60
C LYS A 137 4.72 21.62 21.52
N GLY A 138 4.82 21.30 22.82
CA GLY A 138 5.57 22.10 23.78
C GLY A 138 7.05 22.23 23.43
N LEU A 139 7.68 21.12 23.03
CA LEU A 139 9.08 21.09 22.64
C LEU A 139 9.36 21.94 21.39
N MET A 140 8.50 21.86 20.37
CA MET A 140 8.63 22.69 19.16
C MET A 140 8.53 24.19 19.46
N ILE A 141 7.58 24.58 20.31
CA ILE A 141 7.42 25.99 20.73
C ILE A 141 8.66 26.45 21.52
N GLY A 142 9.18 25.62 22.43
CA GLY A 142 10.37 25.92 23.23
C GLY A 142 11.62 26.14 22.37
N CYS A 143 11.91 25.24 21.43
CA CYS A 143 13.05 25.36 20.52
C CYS A 143 12.96 26.62 19.65
N THR A 144 11.76 26.94 19.17
CA THR A 144 11.53 28.13 18.34
C THR A 144 11.83 29.40 19.13
N MET A 145 11.26 29.54 20.32
CA MET A 145 11.50 30.69 21.19
C MET A 145 12.97 30.84 21.58
N TRP A 146 13.64 29.73 21.92
CA TRP A 146 15.07 29.76 22.25
C TRP A 146 15.93 30.18 21.05
N GLY A 147 15.61 29.74 19.83
CA GLY A 147 16.31 30.17 18.61
C GLY A 147 16.22 31.68 18.36
N PHE A 148 15.05 32.28 18.60
CA PHE A 148 14.89 33.74 18.51
C PHE A 148 15.70 34.47 19.59
N VAL A 149 15.69 33.99 20.84
CA VAL A 149 16.49 34.58 21.94
C VAL A 149 17.99 34.47 21.68
N GLY A 150 18.46 33.33 21.17
CA GLY A 150 19.87 33.14 20.80
C GLY A 150 20.30 34.12 19.71
N THR A 151 19.44 34.34 18.71
CA THR A 151 19.72 35.28 17.62
C THR A 151 19.78 36.72 18.13
N THR A 152 18.85 37.16 18.98
CA THR A 152 18.87 38.52 19.54
C THR A 152 20.09 38.78 20.43
N LEU A 153 20.48 37.80 21.27
CA LEU A 153 21.68 37.90 22.10
C LEU A 153 22.98 37.91 21.28
N PHE A 154 23.04 37.13 20.20
CA PHE A 154 24.20 37.11 19.30
C PHE A 154 24.47 38.51 18.70
N PHE A 155 23.43 39.21 18.24
CA PHE A 155 23.58 40.57 17.70
C PHE A 155 23.80 41.64 18.78
N TRP A 156 23.35 41.42 20.01
CA TRP A 156 23.58 42.37 21.11
C TRP A 156 25.07 42.42 21.51
N ARG A 157 25.78 41.30 21.46
CA ARG A 157 27.20 41.24 21.87
C ARG A 157 28.17 42.04 20.97
N PHE A 158 27.73 42.51 19.80
CA PHE A 158 28.57 43.28 18.87
C PHE A 158 28.50 44.81 19.03
N LYS A 159 27.64 45.38 19.90
CA LYS A 159 27.53 46.85 20.07
C LYS A 159 28.55 47.52 21.01
N THR A 160 29.53 46.80 21.56
CA THR A 160 30.49 47.34 22.54
C THR A 160 31.85 47.75 21.98
N GLN A 161 32.05 47.82 20.66
CA GLN A 161 33.32 48.26 20.05
C GLN A 161 33.15 49.45 19.11
N TYR A 162 32.54 50.55 19.58
CA TYR A 162 32.71 51.86 18.93
C TYR A 162 33.13 52.88 19.99
N ARG A 163 34.43 53.18 20.03
CA ARG A 163 35.02 54.29 20.79
C ARG A 163 35.48 55.33 19.77
N PRO A 164 34.80 56.49 19.64
CA PRO A 164 35.37 57.59 18.90
C PRO A 164 36.62 58.09 19.63
N GLN A 165 37.71 58.27 18.88
CA GLN A 165 38.94 58.92 19.31
C GLN A 165 38.65 60.38 19.68
N GLU A 166 39.29 60.85 20.75
CA GLU A 166 39.37 62.26 21.11
C GLU A 166 40.09 63.04 19.99
N GLU A 167 39.49 64.13 19.50
CA GLU A 167 40.25 65.23 18.92
C GLU A 167 39.61 66.59 19.27
N HIS A 168 40.49 67.43 19.82
CA HIS A 168 40.51 68.89 19.99
C HIS A 168 39.63 69.57 21.04
#